data_AF-A0A444JYG7-F1
#
_entry.id   AF-A0A444JYG7-F1
#
_cell.length_a   1.000
_cell.length_b   1.000
_cell.length_c   1.000
_cell.angle_alpha   90.00
_cell.angle_beta   90.00
_cell.angle_gamma   90.00
#
_symmetry.space_group_name_H-M   'P 1'
#
loop_
_entity.id
_entity.type
_entity.pdbx_description
1 polymer ?
#
loop_
_entity_poly.entity_id
_entity_poly.type
_entity_poly.pdbx_seq_one_letter_code
_entity_poly.pdbx_strand_id
1 'polypeptide(L)'
;LQPLARIHETYERAWAADWVVAILAREGIAITPDAKEHIWAALTSLASAPVEERTITGLSVLLQVNDLKQALRSYCIGGPYGRLLDAEAEHLGAASVQAFEIEGLVGTGAAPAVLSYLFHRIGDRLDGRPTLLIIDEGWLAL
;
A
#
# COMPACT_ATOMS: atom_id res chain seq x y z
N LEU A 1 -7.94 -3.79 0.89
CA LEU A 1 -7.55 -2.36 1.00
C LEU A 1 -7.12 -1.88 -0.37
N GLN A 2 -7.20 -0.57 -0.66
CA GLN A 2 -6.85 -0.01 -1.97
C GLN A 2 -5.88 1.18 -1.84
N PRO A 3 -4.58 0.91 -1.63
CA PRO A 3 -3.59 1.96 -1.38
C PRO A 3 -3.41 2.96 -2.51
N LEU A 4 -3.68 2.53 -3.74
CA LEU A 4 -3.41 3.33 -4.93
C LEU A 4 -4.63 4.14 -5.42
N ALA A 5 -5.77 4.10 -4.73
CA ALA A 5 -7.00 4.78 -5.17
C ALA A 5 -6.80 6.29 -5.43
N ARG A 6 -6.03 6.95 -4.57
CA ARG A 6 -5.89 8.42 -4.51
C ARG A 6 -4.63 8.97 -5.17
N ILE A 7 -3.85 8.16 -5.88
CA ILE A 7 -2.57 8.59 -6.49
C ILE A 7 -2.68 9.66 -7.60
N HIS A 8 -3.89 10.09 -7.95
CA HIS A 8 -4.09 11.30 -8.75
C HIS A 8 -3.71 12.57 -7.97
N GLU A 9 -3.78 12.52 -6.63
CA GLU A 9 -3.25 13.53 -5.73
C GLU A 9 -1.73 13.36 -5.60
N THR A 10 -0.96 14.44 -5.81
CA THR A 10 0.52 14.36 -5.83
C THR A 10 1.12 13.91 -4.50
N TYR A 11 0.54 14.33 -3.38
CA TYR A 11 0.98 13.92 -2.05
C TYR A 11 0.78 12.40 -1.83
N GLU A 12 -0.41 11.89 -2.14
CA GLU A 12 -0.72 10.46 -2.04
C GLU A 12 0.17 9.62 -2.96
N ARG A 13 0.47 10.12 -4.15
CA ARG A 13 1.38 9.44 -5.08
C ARG A 13 2.82 9.41 -4.58
N ALA A 14 3.30 10.49 -3.97
CA ALA A 14 4.64 10.51 -3.37
C ALA A 14 4.73 9.51 -2.22
N TRP A 15 3.74 9.50 -1.33
CA TRP A 15 3.65 8.50 -0.26
C TRP A 15 3.58 7.08 -0.81
N ALA A 16 2.74 6.83 -1.82
CA ALA A 16 2.62 5.51 -2.45
C ALA A 16 3.93 5.06 -3.13
N ALA A 17 4.70 5.98 -3.72
CA ALA A 17 6.00 5.67 -4.31
C ALA A 17 7.00 5.19 -3.25
N ASP A 18 7.11 5.90 -2.13
CA ASP A 18 7.97 5.51 -1.01
C ASP A 18 7.50 4.20 -0.36
N TRP A 19 6.18 3.99 -0.26
CA TRP A 19 5.58 2.77 0.24
C TRP A 19 5.88 1.56 -0.65
N VAL A 20 5.75 1.69 -1.98
CA VAL A 20 6.14 0.64 -2.94
C VAL A 20 7.64 0.37 -2.88
N VAL A 21 8.47 1.40 -2.77
CA VAL A 21 9.93 1.26 -2.58
C VAL A 21 10.24 0.44 -1.32
N ALA A 22 9.56 0.70 -0.21
CA ALA A 22 9.74 -0.04 1.03
C ALA A 22 9.36 -1.52 0.88
N ILE A 23 8.27 -1.83 0.16
CA ILE A 23 7.89 -3.21 -0.16
C ILE A 23 9.00 -3.90 -0.98
N LEU A 24 9.45 -3.25 -2.06
CA LEU A 24 10.48 -3.80 -2.95
C LEU A 24 11.81 -4.05 -2.23
N ALA A 25 12.23 -3.11 -1.38
CA ALA A 25 13.46 -3.25 -0.60
C ALA A 25 13.41 -4.48 0.33
N ARG A 26 12.25 -4.80 0.91
CA ARG A 26 12.06 -5.98 1.76
C ARG A 26 12.11 -7.29 0.98
N GLU A 27 11.70 -7.27 -0.29
CA GLU A 27 11.85 -8.38 -1.23
C GLU A 27 13.28 -8.50 -1.78
N GLY A 28 14.23 -7.69 -1.29
CA GLY A 28 15.65 -7.73 -1.66
C GLY A 28 15.99 -6.98 -2.94
N ILE A 29 15.07 -6.20 -3.50
CA ILE A 29 15.34 -5.37 -4.67
C ILE A 29 16.24 -4.19 -4.27
N ALA A 30 17.33 -4.01 -5.01
CA ALA A 30 18.18 -2.83 -4.86
C ALA A 30 17.45 -1.57 -5.35
N ILE A 31 17.24 -0.60 -4.46
CA ILE A 31 16.54 0.65 -4.79
C ILE A 31 17.52 1.66 -5.37
N THR A 32 17.63 1.66 -6.70
CA THR A 32 18.42 2.64 -7.47
C THR A 32 17.57 3.87 -7.86
N PRO A 33 18.20 4.98 -8.29
CA PRO A 33 17.46 6.10 -8.89
C PRO A 33 16.57 5.66 -10.06
N ASP A 34 17.06 4.81 -10.96
CA ASP A 34 16.30 4.28 -12.09
C ASP A 34 15.07 3.48 -11.64
N ALA A 35 15.21 2.66 -10.59
CA ALA A 35 14.07 1.93 -10.02
C ALA A 35 13.00 2.88 -9.48
N LYS A 36 13.41 3.96 -8.80
CA LYS A 36 12.49 5.00 -8.32
C LYS A 36 11.80 5.73 -9.49
N GLU A 37 12.52 6.02 -10.56
CA GLU A 37 11.96 6.64 -11.76
C GLU A 37 10.92 5.73 -12.44
N HIS A 38 11.22 4.44 -12.58
CA HIS A 38 10.26 3.46 -13.11
C HIS A 38 8.99 3.36 -12.26
N ILE A 39 9.11 3.33 -10.93
CA ILE A 39 7.97 3.32 -10.01
C ILE A 39 7.15 4.60 -10.16
N TRP A 40 7.80 5.76 -10.16
CA TRP A 40 7.14 7.06 -10.30
C TRP A 40 6.39 7.19 -11.63
N ALA A 41 7.02 6.76 -12.74
CA ALA A 41 6.41 6.77 -14.06
C ALA A 41 5.19 5.84 -14.12
N ALA A 42 5.30 4.63 -13.57
CA ALA A 42 4.19 3.67 -13.55
C ALA A 42 3.02 4.16 -12.69
N LEU A 43 3.29 4.71 -11.49
CA LEU A 43 2.25 5.32 -10.64
C LEU A 43 1.60 6.53 -11.31
N THR A 44 2.38 7.36 -12.00
CA THR A 44 1.85 8.51 -12.75
C THR A 44 0.94 8.08 -13.89
N SER A 45 1.32 7.03 -14.61
CA SER A 45 0.46 6.43 -15.64
C SER A 45 -0.83 5.86 -15.02
N LEU A 46 -0.71 5.08 -13.94
CA LEU A 46 -1.83 4.46 -13.24
C LEU A 46 -2.82 5.50 -12.68
N ALA A 47 -2.33 6.67 -12.26
CA ALA A 47 -3.16 7.76 -11.77
C ALA A 47 -4.22 8.25 -12.78
N SER A 48 -3.98 8.03 -14.08
CA SER A 48 -4.92 8.36 -15.14
C SER A 48 -6.01 7.30 -15.36
N ALA A 49 -5.83 6.10 -14.84
CA ALA A 49 -6.78 5.00 -14.97
C ALA A 49 -8.04 5.23 -14.10
N PRO A 50 -9.17 4.57 -14.40
CA PRO A 50 -10.32 4.46 -13.50
C PRO A 50 -9.93 4.04 -12.09
N VAL A 51 -10.65 4.50 -11.06
CA VAL A 51 -10.23 4.28 -9.67
C VAL A 51 -10.14 2.79 -9.33
N GLU A 52 -11.07 2.00 -9.84
CA GLU A 52 -11.16 0.55 -9.71
C GLU A 52 -9.93 -0.18 -10.28
N GLU A 53 -9.25 0.41 -11.27
CA GLU A 53 -8.04 -0.17 -11.87
C GLU A 53 -6.77 0.24 -11.12
N ARG A 54 -6.85 1.20 -10.19
CA ARG A 54 -5.70 1.66 -9.39
C ARG A 54 -5.41 0.68 -8.26
N THR A 55 -4.84 -0.45 -8.63
CA THR A 55 -4.49 -1.58 -7.77
C THR A 55 -3.00 -1.93 -7.92
N ILE A 56 -2.46 -2.78 -7.04
CA ILE A 56 -1.08 -3.28 -7.17
C ILE A 56 -0.93 -4.12 -8.44
N THR A 57 -1.95 -4.89 -8.81
CA THR A 57 -2.01 -5.58 -10.11
C THR A 57 -1.95 -4.57 -11.25
N GLY A 58 -2.74 -3.49 -11.20
CA GLY A 58 -2.69 -2.41 -12.19
C GLY A 58 -1.30 -1.76 -12.30
N LEU A 59 -0.65 -1.49 -11.16
CA LEU A 59 0.73 -0.99 -11.12
C LEU A 59 1.72 -1.98 -11.76
N SER A 60 1.61 -3.26 -11.42
CA SER A 60 2.50 -4.32 -11.91
C SER A 60 2.41 -4.49 -13.43
N VAL A 61 1.23 -4.30 -14.01
CA VAL A 61 1.05 -4.30 -15.48
C VAL A 61 1.83 -3.16 -16.14
N LEU A 62 1.82 -1.96 -15.54
CA LEU A 62 2.43 -0.75 -16.11
C LEU A 62 3.94 -0.64 -15.90
N LEU A 63 4.48 -1.30 -14.86
CA LEU A 63 5.93 -1.40 -14.68
C LEU A 63 6.58 -1.97 -15.93
N GLN A 64 7.80 -1.52 -16.26
CA GLN A 64 8.55 -2.02 -17.42
C GLN A 64 9.67 -2.99 -17.02
N VAL A 65 10.05 -2.98 -15.74
CA VAL A 65 11.16 -3.79 -15.21
C VAL A 65 10.61 -5.07 -14.59
N ASN A 66 11.02 -6.23 -15.12
CA ASN A 66 10.50 -7.54 -14.69
C ASN A 66 10.78 -7.85 -13.22
N ASP A 67 11.97 -7.50 -12.70
CA ASP A 67 12.33 -7.78 -11.31
C ASP A 67 11.38 -7.04 -10.34
N LEU A 68 11.00 -5.80 -10.67
CA LEU A 68 10.02 -5.04 -9.90
C LEU A 68 8.63 -5.69 -9.92
N LYS A 69 8.20 -6.19 -11.10
CA LYS A 69 6.92 -6.93 -11.23
C LYS A 69 6.93 -8.19 -10.38
N GLN A 70 8.02 -8.95 -10.44
CA GLN A 70 8.16 -10.21 -9.74
C GLN A 70 8.12 -10.00 -8.22
N ALA A 71 8.78 -8.96 -7.72
CA ALA A 71 8.75 -8.60 -6.30
C ALA A 71 7.35 -8.20 -5.81
N LEU A 72 6.52 -7.55 -6.65
CA LEU A 72 5.14 -7.21 -6.28
C LEU A 72 4.14 -8.36 -6.42
N ARG A 73 4.52 -9.47 -7.06
CA ARG A 73 3.60 -10.57 -7.42
C ARG A 73 2.85 -11.15 -6.23
N SER A 74 3.45 -11.17 -5.05
CA SER A 74 2.81 -11.71 -3.84
C SER A 74 1.57 -10.90 -3.42
N TYR A 75 1.55 -9.61 -3.76
CA TYR A 75 0.48 -8.67 -3.46
C TYR A 75 -0.51 -8.48 -4.62
N CYS A 76 -0.25 -9.01 -5.81
CA CYS A 76 -1.20 -8.99 -6.92
C CYS A 76 -2.31 -10.04 -6.73
N ILE A 77 -3.39 -9.94 -7.52
CA ILE A 77 -4.41 -10.97 -7.66
C ILE A 77 -3.76 -12.32 -7.96
N GLY A 78 -4.21 -13.37 -7.24
CA GLY A 78 -3.65 -14.72 -7.32
C GLY A 78 -2.37 -14.93 -6.52
N GLY A 79 -1.76 -13.88 -5.96
CA GLY A 79 -0.69 -13.98 -4.97
C GLY A 79 -1.21 -14.29 -3.56
N PRO A 80 -0.36 -14.80 -2.65
CA PRO A 80 -0.75 -15.13 -1.27
C PRO A 80 -1.32 -13.96 -0.48
N TYR A 81 -1.00 -12.72 -0.85
CA TYR A 81 -1.42 -11.50 -0.16
C TYR A 81 -2.36 -10.62 -0.99
N GLY A 82 -2.79 -11.08 -2.17
CA GLY A 82 -3.61 -10.27 -3.10
C GLY A 82 -4.90 -9.72 -2.47
N ARG A 83 -5.54 -10.51 -1.59
CA ARG A 83 -6.75 -10.08 -0.88
C ARG A 83 -6.55 -8.91 0.10
N LEU A 84 -5.31 -8.58 0.46
CA LEU A 84 -5.02 -7.60 1.50
C LEU A 84 -4.98 -6.17 0.94
N LEU A 85 -4.23 -5.95 -0.15
CA LEU A 85 -3.86 -4.61 -0.65
C LEU A 85 -4.24 -4.35 -2.11
N ASP A 86 -4.86 -5.31 -2.78
CA ASP A 86 -5.15 -5.25 -4.22
C ASP A 86 -6.64 -5.09 -4.55
N ALA A 87 -7.41 -4.49 -3.63
CA ALA A 87 -8.84 -4.32 -3.84
C ALA A 87 -9.13 -3.20 -4.83
N GLU A 88 -10.20 -3.35 -5.61
CA GLU A 88 -10.71 -2.33 -6.56
C GLU A 88 -11.51 -1.23 -5.86
N ALA A 89 -11.88 -1.45 -4.59
CA ALA A 89 -12.55 -0.48 -3.74
C ALA A 89 -12.15 -0.68 -2.27
N GLU A 90 -12.17 0.41 -1.51
CA GLU A 90 -11.91 0.40 -0.07
C GLU A 90 -13.14 0.84 0.74
N HIS A 91 -13.39 0.13 1.84
CA HIS A 91 -14.46 0.42 2.78
C HIS A 91 -13.96 0.37 4.23
N LEU A 92 -13.25 1.39 4.69
CA LEU A 92 -12.82 1.48 6.10
C LEU A 92 -13.94 1.91 7.07
N GLY A 93 -15.04 2.46 6.55
CA GLY A 93 -16.12 3.02 7.36
C GLY A 93 -15.83 4.42 7.92
N ALA A 94 -16.83 5.05 8.52
CA ALA A 94 -16.78 6.43 9.05
C ALA A 94 -17.27 6.55 10.51
N ALA A 95 -17.33 5.43 11.22
CA ALA A 95 -17.74 5.41 12.62
C ALA A 95 -16.69 6.08 13.53
N SER A 96 -17.13 6.61 14.67
CA SER A 96 -16.23 7.21 15.68
C SER A 96 -15.32 6.20 16.37
N VAL A 97 -15.69 4.91 16.34
CA VAL A 97 -14.89 3.80 16.82
C VAL A 97 -14.71 2.83 15.66
N GLN A 98 -13.46 2.49 15.36
CA GLN A 98 -13.10 1.55 14.31
C GLN A 98 -12.12 0.53 14.89
N ALA A 99 -12.33 -0.73 14.54
CA ALA A 99 -11.43 -1.82 14.86
C ALA A 99 -10.98 -2.48 13.55
N PHE A 100 -9.68 -2.71 13.43
CA PHE A 100 -9.08 -3.43 12.32
C PHE A 100 -8.54 -4.75 12.86
N GLU A 101 -9.14 -5.85 12.46
CA GLU A 101 -8.66 -7.17 12.84
C GLU A 101 -7.38 -7.51 12.07
N ILE A 102 -6.34 -7.88 12.81
CA ILE A 102 -5.01 -8.20 12.27
C ILE A 102 -4.56 -9.61 12.65
N GLU A 103 -5.42 -10.42 13.25
CA GLU A 103 -5.19 -11.84 13.46
C GLU A 103 -4.83 -12.53 12.13
N GLY A 104 -3.75 -13.32 12.16
CA GLY A 104 -3.22 -13.99 10.97
C GLY A 104 -2.49 -13.07 9.98
N LEU A 105 -2.47 -11.75 10.18
CA LEU A 105 -1.58 -10.83 9.45
C LEU A 105 -0.22 -10.77 10.13
N VAL A 106 -0.20 -10.67 11.46
CA VAL A 106 1.03 -10.54 12.25
C VAL A 106 1.93 -11.76 12.04
N GLY A 107 3.22 -11.52 11.80
CA GLY A 107 4.20 -12.55 11.46
C GLY A 107 4.25 -12.95 9.97
N THR A 108 3.33 -12.44 9.13
CA THR A 108 3.41 -12.61 7.67
C THR A 108 4.34 -11.59 7.03
N GLY A 109 4.82 -11.87 5.81
CA GLY A 109 5.61 -10.93 5.03
C GLY A 109 4.86 -9.63 4.67
N ALA A 110 3.52 -9.68 4.64
CA ALA A 110 2.66 -8.57 4.28
C ALA A 110 2.34 -7.60 5.43
N ALA A 111 2.59 -8.00 6.69
CA ALA A 111 2.23 -7.18 7.85
C ALA A 111 2.74 -5.73 7.76
N PRO A 112 4.03 -5.47 7.45
CA PRO A 112 4.53 -4.09 7.38
C PRO A 112 3.87 -3.26 6.29
N ALA A 113 3.58 -3.85 5.13
CA ALA A 113 2.92 -3.16 4.01
C ALA A 113 1.47 -2.78 4.37
N VAL A 114 0.74 -3.69 5.01
CA VAL A 114 -0.64 -3.45 5.44
C VAL A 114 -0.69 -2.43 6.58
N LEU A 115 0.13 -2.59 7.62
CA LEU A 115 0.13 -1.71 8.79
C LEU A 115 0.53 -0.28 8.41
N SER A 116 1.59 -0.11 7.62
CA SER A 116 2.00 1.23 7.15
C SER A 116 0.88 1.94 6.39
N TYR A 117 0.14 1.23 5.55
CA TYR A 117 -1.01 1.79 4.85
C TYR A 117 -2.18 2.13 5.80
N LEU A 118 -2.50 1.26 6.76
CA LEU A 118 -3.54 1.55 7.75
C LEU A 118 -3.19 2.78 8.58
N PHE A 119 -1.94 2.93 9.02
CA PHE A 119 -1.48 4.12 9.74
C PHE A 119 -1.56 5.38 8.88
N HIS A 120 -1.21 5.31 7.60
CA HIS A 120 -1.41 6.42 6.66
C HIS A 120 -2.87 6.85 6.60
N ARG A 121 -3.80 5.89 6.43
CA ARG A 121 -5.25 6.19 6.37
C ARG A 121 -5.85 6.65 7.69
N ILE A 122 -5.30 6.23 8.82
CA ILE A 122 -5.67 6.77 10.13
C ILE A 122 -5.15 8.21 10.25
N GLY A 123 -3.90 8.45 9.85
CA GLY A 123 -3.28 9.78 9.84
C GLY A 123 -4.09 10.82 9.07
N ASP A 124 -4.58 10.47 7.88
CA ASP A 124 -5.46 11.32 7.06
C ASP A 124 -6.75 11.76 7.78
N ARG A 125 -7.19 11.01 8.78
CA ARG A 125 -8.42 11.29 9.55
C ARG A 125 -8.16 12.12 10.80
N LEU A 126 -6.89 12.32 11.19
CA LEU A 126 -6.55 13.11 12.36
C LEU A 126 -6.68 14.60 12.04
N ASP A 127 -7.77 15.19 12.52
CA ASP A 127 -8.14 16.60 12.28
C ASP A 127 -7.79 17.53 13.46
N GLY A 128 -6.92 17.06 14.37
CA GLY A 128 -6.51 17.79 15.57
C GLY A 128 -7.38 17.54 16.80
N ARG A 129 -8.52 16.84 16.67
CA ARG A 129 -9.29 16.41 17.84
C ARG A 129 -8.56 15.29 18.60
N PRO A 130 -8.68 15.24 19.95
CA PRO A 130 -8.13 14.14 20.74
C PRO A 130 -8.64 12.80 20.22
N THR A 131 -7.71 11.95 19.75
CA THR A 131 -7.99 10.64 19.16
C THR A 131 -7.18 9.60 19.91
N LEU A 132 -7.83 8.52 20.34
CA LEU A 132 -7.17 7.38 20.97
C LEU A 132 -6.92 6.29 19.93
N LEU A 133 -5.66 5.96 19.70
CA LEU A 133 -5.26 4.82 18.89
C LEU A 133 -4.75 3.72 19.81
N ILE A 134 -5.47 2.59 19.84
CA ILE A 134 -5.07 1.40 20.60
C ILE A 134 -4.46 0.42 19.61
N ILE A 135 -3.23 0.02 19.88
CA ILE A 135 -2.53 -1.00 19.12
C ILE A 135 -2.30 -2.16 20.07
N ASP A 136 -3.07 -3.22 19.89
CA ASP A 136 -2.77 -4.48 20.57
C ASP A 136 -1.51 -5.10 19.94
N GLU A 137 -0.61 -5.63 20.76
CA GLU A 137 0.66 -6.21 20.33
C GLU A 137 1.58 -5.27 19.50
N GLY A 138 1.56 -3.97 19.78
CA GLY A 138 2.32 -2.96 19.01
C GLY A 138 3.84 -3.16 18.96
N TRP A 139 4.41 -4.01 19.82
CA TRP A 139 5.82 -4.41 19.77
C TRP A 139 6.16 -5.26 18.55
N LEU A 140 5.18 -5.92 17.91
CA LEU A 140 5.40 -6.70 16.68
C LEU A 140 5.59 -5.80 15.44
N ALA A 141 5.27 -4.51 15.57
CA ALA A 141 5.41 -3.51 14.51
C ALA A 141 6.62 -2.56 14.70
N LEU A 142 7.35 -2.67 15.82
CA LEU A 142 8.54 -1.87 16.18
C LEU A 142 9.83 -2.70 16.05
#